data_AF-A0A2P8G2M6-F1
#
_entry.id   AF-A0A2P8G2M6-F1
#
_cell.length_a   1.000
_cell.length_b   1.000
_cell.length_c   1.000
_cell.angle_alpha   90.00
_cell.angle_beta   90.00
_cell.angle_gamma   90.00
#
_symmetry.space_group_name_H-M   'P 1'
#
loop_
_entity.id
_entity.type
_entity.pdbx_description
1 polymer ?
#
loop_
_entity_poly.entity_id
_entity_poly.type
_entity_poly.pdbx_seq_one_letter_code
_entity_poly.pdbx_strand_id
1 'polypeptide(L)'
;MGFNISGIAINKTFKNNLNELQQQLGITLGFTEEINFESASENWKKEGICDIYFGEQGTLLFLNMDLCSDPWSIENGNTLTFALSETSMAFNVNYCEGRELRRSFMELNGDRMHDAGEKLSVEENTEDVSTIVWEQLKIVLGQTYWSIGLEETAYRYKVLSIDRKSVVNNIAEKKSEEHHRNGTVKIDLQPGVSIRSINNDPDELSAAGRIFDMLISEDDSSVLATVNNLTEKDINNFVLAYILNLTYFHRDAKVRKAARKQFEKYAPADLLAQLNEHWKDKYLKSQDYFHKTLYEHPAIDPAEYIVFSQVIRRNYFLVKPKPGMIAYLSIPYGDEIENIYSDGQVETERVSDKISKLKHITVAMFSQQSKLDISDTIEKLSQLPNLQYLQIARSQLKELPASIAQLGRLKTLVIDHNPISEIPKDVIFPNVEKLNITRTNISTIDIHQFPALKELVVDGRKEFEALTFQNISHDFLVTNGSARLFSTTVRKPV
;
A
#
# COMPACT_ATOMS: atom_id res chain seq x y z
N MET A 1 -5.96 -13.29 12.81
CA MET A 1 -5.81 -11.84 13.09
C MET A 1 -4.36 -11.66 13.50
N GLY A 2 -3.63 -10.73 12.91
CA GLY A 2 -2.25 -10.41 13.32
C GLY A 2 -2.22 -9.22 14.27
N PHE A 3 -1.09 -9.00 14.93
CA PHE A 3 -0.84 -7.80 15.73
C PHE A 3 -0.58 -6.58 14.84
N ASN A 4 -1.07 -5.43 15.30
CA ASN A 4 -0.89 -4.11 14.70
C ASN A 4 -0.53 -3.14 15.83
N ILE A 5 0.75 -3.05 16.19
CA ILE A 5 1.18 -2.35 17.40
C ILE A 5 2.40 -1.48 17.11
N SER A 6 2.46 -0.31 17.73
CA SER A 6 3.52 0.66 17.53
C SER A 6 3.80 1.45 18.80
N GLY A 7 5.07 1.75 19.00
CA GLY A 7 5.50 2.45 20.20
C GLY A 7 6.98 2.75 20.29
N ILE A 8 7.37 3.13 21.50
CA ILE A 8 8.73 3.42 21.92
C ILE A 8 8.96 2.63 23.21
N ALA A 9 9.90 1.69 23.19
CA ALA A 9 10.42 1.04 24.39
C ALA A 9 11.74 1.69 24.80
N ILE A 10 11.92 1.90 26.10
CA ILE A 10 13.09 2.57 26.68
C ILE A 10 13.58 1.78 27.90
N ASN A 11 14.88 1.53 27.99
CA ASN A 11 15.52 0.78 29.10
C ASN A 11 15.68 1.58 30.41
N LYS A 12 14.70 2.44 30.69
CA LYS A 12 14.63 3.29 31.87
C LYS A 12 13.16 3.53 32.24
N THR A 13 12.82 3.29 33.51
CA THR A 13 11.49 3.64 34.03
C THR A 13 11.39 5.14 34.35
N PHE A 14 10.34 5.79 33.86
CA PHE A 14 10.08 7.23 34.09
C PHE A 14 8.86 7.47 35.00
N LYS A 15 8.40 6.45 35.74
CA LYS A 15 7.16 6.45 36.56
C LYS A 15 6.97 7.70 37.44
N ASN A 16 8.06 8.19 38.03
CA ASN A 16 8.07 9.35 38.92
C ASN A 16 8.69 10.61 38.28
N ASN A 17 9.05 10.59 36.99
CA ASN A 17 9.74 11.69 36.31
C ASN A 17 9.29 11.89 34.85
N LEU A 18 7.98 11.93 34.61
CA LEU A 18 7.36 12.19 33.29
C LEU A 18 7.88 13.47 32.62
N ASN A 19 8.30 14.48 33.39
CA ASN A 19 8.88 15.71 32.86
C ASN A 19 10.24 15.47 32.18
N GLU A 20 11.07 14.55 32.71
CA GLU A 20 12.33 14.17 32.08
C GLU A 20 12.09 13.39 30.78
N LEU A 21 11.12 12.46 30.77
CA LEU A 21 10.71 11.72 29.57
C LEU A 21 10.27 12.67 28.45
N GLN A 22 9.38 13.61 28.77
CA GLN A 22 8.92 14.66 27.87
C GLN A 22 10.08 15.51 27.31
N GLN A 23 11.02 15.92 28.18
CA GLN A 23 12.19 16.74 27.79
C GLN A 23 13.24 15.95 26.99
N GLN A 24 13.35 14.64 27.16
CA GLN A 24 14.31 13.79 26.44
C GLN A 24 13.77 13.35 25.07
N LEU A 25 12.49 13.00 24.96
CA LEU A 25 11.87 12.68 23.68
C LEU A 25 11.53 13.92 22.85
N GLY A 26 11.24 15.06 23.50
CA GLY A 26 10.68 16.24 22.83
C GLY A 26 9.19 16.11 22.57
N ILE A 27 8.43 15.62 23.55
CA ILE A 27 6.97 15.44 23.48
C ILE A 27 6.30 16.13 24.67
N THR A 28 5.13 16.72 24.47
CA THR A 28 4.33 17.34 25.53
C THR A 28 3.01 16.60 25.68
N LEU A 29 2.70 16.17 26.91
CA LEU A 29 1.65 15.22 27.22
C LEU A 29 0.69 15.78 28.27
N GLY A 30 -0.58 15.90 27.91
CA GLY A 30 -1.66 16.20 28.86
C GLY A 30 -2.25 14.92 29.42
N PHE A 31 -2.14 14.68 30.73
CA PHE A 31 -2.77 13.52 31.37
C PHE A 31 -4.29 13.53 31.14
N THR A 32 -4.85 12.36 30.86
CA THR A 32 -6.28 12.18 30.56
C THR A 32 -6.96 11.24 31.55
N GLU A 33 -6.48 10.00 31.66
CA GLU A 33 -7.10 8.95 32.49
C GLU A 33 -6.08 7.85 32.86
N GLU A 34 -6.37 7.11 33.93
CA GLU A 34 -5.69 5.86 34.27
C GLU A 34 -6.43 4.69 33.61
N ILE A 35 -5.70 3.74 33.01
CA ILE A 35 -6.23 2.63 32.21
C ILE A 35 -5.49 1.33 32.55
N ASN A 36 -5.99 0.18 32.08
CA ASN A 36 -5.27 -1.09 32.16
C ASN A 36 -4.35 -1.31 30.93
N PHE A 37 -3.42 -2.25 31.03
CA PHE A 37 -2.46 -2.56 29.97
C PHE A 37 -3.12 -3.10 28.69
N GLU A 38 -4.24 -3.82 28.79
CA GLU A 38 -5.04 -4.23 27.62
C GLU A 38 -5.54 -3.00 26.84
N SER A 39 -6.14 -2.04 27.53
CA SER A 39 -6.57 -0.75 26.95
C SER A 39 -5.38 0.06 26.42
N ALA A 40 -4.19 -0.09 27.00
CA ALA A 40 -2.98 0.58 26.52
C ALA A 40 -2.39 -0.08 25.26
N SER A 41 -2.59 -1.39 25.07
CA SER A 41 -1.96 -2.19 24.01
C SER A 41 -2.85 -2.51 22.80
N GLU A 42 -4.06 -1.96 22.73
CA GLU A 42 -4.99 -2.11 21.60
C GLU A 42 -4.32 -1.98 20.22
N ASN A 43 -4.69 -2.87 19.29
CA ASN A 43 -4.18 -3.00 17.91
C ASN A 43 -4.35 -1.75 17.00
N TRP A 44 -4.87 -0.62 17.48
CA TRP A 44 -5.02 0.61 16.72
C TRP A 44 -5.03 1.84 17.64
N LYS A 45 -3.96 2.64 17.62
CA LYS A 45 -3.89 3.89 18.40
C LYS A 45 -4.27 5.11 17.56
N LYS A 46 -5.25 5.87 18.06
CA LYS A 46 -5.80 7.08 17.41
C LYS A 46 -4.76 8.21 17.41
N GLU A 47 -4.81 9.07 16.40
CA GLU A 47 -3.93 10.26 16.34
C GLU A 47 -4.08 11.10 17.62
N GLY A 48 -2.95 11.56 18.18
CA GLY A 48 -2.93 12.40 19.36
C GLY A 48 -3.13 11.67 20.71
N ILE A 49 -3.26 10.34 20.74
CA ILE A 49 -3.20 9.54 21.97
C ILE A 49 -1.79 8.99 22.17
N CYS A 50 -1.32 9.00 23.42
CA CYS A 50 -0.14 8.28 23.89
C CYS A 50 -0.51 7.54 25.17
N ASP A 51 -0.50 6.21 25.13
CA ASP A 51 -0.76 5.36 26.30
C ASP A 51 0.59 4.86 26.84
N ILE A 52 0.91 5.09 28.11
CA ILE A 52 2.22 4.78 28.69
C ILE A 52 2.10 3.76 29.82
N TYR A 53 2.86 2.68 29.70
CA TYR A 53 3.11 1.71 30.75
C TYR A 53 4.50 1.94 31.38
N PHE A 54 4.54 2.00 32.72
CA PHE A 54 5.77 2.17 33.50
C PHE A 54 6.09 0.90 34.31
N GLY A 55 6.84 0.00 33.67
CA GLY A 55 7.38 -1.21 34.31
C GLY A 55 8.53 -0.90 35.27
N GLU A 56 9.08 -1.94 35.89
CA GLU A 56 10.16 -1.79 36.89
C GLU A 56 11.47 -1.31 36.27
N GLN A 57 11.86 -1.87 35.13
CA GLN A 57 13.16 -1.59 34.49
C GLN A 57 13.05 -0.67 33.25
N GLY A 58 11.89 -0.62 32.60
CA GLY A 58 11.68 0.13 31.36
C GLY A 58 10.34 0.87 31.29
N THR A 59 10.24 1.76 30.30
CA THR A 59 8.99 2.45 29.94
C THR A 59 8.58 2.05 28.53
N LEU A 60 7.29 1.77 28.34
CA LEU A 60 6.70 1.46 27.04
C LEU A 60 5.62 2.48 26.71
N LEU A 61 5.82 3.25 25.65
CA LEU A 61 4.87 4.23 25.13
C LEU A 61 4.20 3.65 23.88
N PHE A 62 2.88 3.49 23.89
CA PHE A 62 2.10 3.15 22.70
C PHE A 62 1.67 4.43 22.00
N LEU A 63 1.90 4.48 20.68
CA LEU A 63 1.64 5.62 19.81
C LEU A 63 1.00 5.15 18.51
N ASN A 64 0.38 6.06 17.77
CA ASN A 64 -0.01 5.80 16.38
C ASN A 64 1.23 5.49 15.51
N MET A 65 1.10 4.55 14.56
CA MET A 65 2.19 4.03 13.73
C MET A 65 3.01 5.11 13.02
N ASP A 66 2.36 6.20 12.60
CA ASP A 66 3.00 7.34 11.94
C ASP A 66 4.13 7.95 12.76
N LEU A 67 3.95 8.01 14.09
CA LEU A 67 4.95 8.56 15.00
C LEU A 67 6.13 7.60 15.22
N CYS A 68 6.00 6.33 14.84
CA CYS A 68 7.01 5.28 14.99
C CYS A 68 7.75 4.93 13.69
N SER A 69 7.60 5.78 12.66
CA SER A 69 8.39 5.76 11.42
C SER A 69 9.83 6.22 11.65
N ASP A 70 10.01 7.41 12.24
CA ASP A 70 11.31 7.97 12.60
C ASP A 70 11.86 7.38 13.91
N PRO A 71 13.21 7.34 14.10
CA PRO A 71 13.83 7.01 15.38
C PRO A 71 13.50 8.04 16.46
N TRP A 72 13.04 7.57 17.62
CA TRP A 72 13.13 8.32 18.88
C TRP A 72 14.40 7.96 19.65
N SER A 73 14.82 8.85 20.54
CA SER A 73 16.03 8.69 21.37
C SER A 73 15.89 9.40 22.71
N ILE A 74 16.67 8.96 23.69
CA ILE A 74 16.88 9.67 24.96
C ILE A 74 18.37 9.92 25.21
N GLU A 75 18.72 10.64 26.27
CA GLU A 75 20.10 10.79 26.72
C GLU A 75 20.39 9.71 27.78
N ASN A 76 21.54 9.02 27.67
CA ASN A 76 22.00 7.98 28.60
C ASN A 76 21.03 6.78 28.78
N GLY A 77 20.45 6.31 27.67
CA GLY A 77 19.67 5.06 27.63
C GLY A 77 19.41 4.61 26.20
N ASN A 78 18.92 3.39 26.04
CA ASN A 78 18.70 2.74 24.75
C ASN A 78 17.21 2.76 24.43
N THR A 79 16.88 3.03 23.16
CA THR A 79 15.51 3.24 22.69
C THR A 79 15.24 2.35 21.49
N LEU A 80 14.17 1.55 21.55
CA LEU A 80 13.59 0.86 20.40
C LEU A 80 12.30 1.57 20.00
N THR A 81 12.30 2.22 18.85
CA THR A 81 11.06 2.64 18.17
C THR A 81 10.65 1.54 17.22
N PHE A 82 9.39 1.11 17.30
CA PHE A 82 8.87 0.01 16.49
C PHE A 82 7.47 0.33 15.94
N ALA A 83 7.21 -0.14 14.73
CA ALA A 83 5.86 -0.38 14.23
C ALA A 83 5.82 -1.81 13.66
N LEU A 84 4.82 -2.58 14.08
CA LEU A 84 4.65 -3.99 13.74
C LEU A 84 3.21 -4.17 13.24
N SER A 85 3.03 -4.52 11.97
CA SER A 85 1.73 -4.80 11.38
C SER A 85 1.75 -6.13 10.62
N GLU A 86 1.45 -7.21 11.32
CA GLU A 86 1.36 -8.56 10.73
C GLU A 86 0.23 -8.67 9.70
N THR A 87 -0.81 -7.81 9.79
CA THR A 87 -1.91 -7.83 8.80
C THR A 87 -1.50 -7.24 7.45
N SER A 88 -0.66 -6.21 7.45
CA SER A 88 -0.11 -5.58 6.23
C SER A 88 1.29 -6.11 5.86
N MET A 89 1.89 -6.93 6.72
CA MET A 89 3.31 -7.34 6.67
C MET A 89 4.27 -6.14 6.60
N ALA A 90 3.91 -5.02 7.25
CA ALA A 90 4.74 -3.83 7.36
C ALA A 90 5.39 -3.78 8.75
N PHE A 91 6.71 -3.66 8.77
CA PHE A 91 7.51 -3.56 9.98
C PHE A 91 8.52 -2.43 9.85
N ASN A 92 8.71 -1.67 10.94
CA ASN A 92 9.71 -0.63 11.02
C ASN A 92 10.42 -0.72 12.36
N VAL A 93 11.75 -0.74 12.34
CA VAL A 93 12.61 -0.94 13.51
C VAL A 93 13.73 0.09 13.51
N ASN A 94 13.72 0.95 14.53
CA ASN A 94 14.79 1.89 14.80
C ASN A 94 15.32 1.65 16.22
N TYR A 95 16.60 1.34 16.35
CA TYR A 95 17.29 1.17 17.63
C TYR A 95 18.40 2.20 17.81
N CYS A 96 18.29 2.97 18.89
CA CYS A 96 19.19 4.06 19.25
C CYS A 96 19.92 3.74 20.57
N GLU A 97 21.20 4.08 20.63
CA GLU A 97 22.00 4.08 21.86
C GLU A 97 22.32 5.52 22.24
N GLY A 98 21.69 6.00 23.31
CA GLY A 98 21.57 7.44 23.54
C GLY A 98 20.94 8.13 22.32
N ARG A 99 21.66 9.11 21.77
CA ARG A 99 21.26 9.94 20.61
C ARG A 99 21.69 9.39 19.26
N GLU A 100 22.39 8.25 19.21
CA GLU A 100 22.99 7.72 17.98
C GLU A 100 22.15 6.56 17.42
N LEU A 101 21.79 6.65 16.14
CA LEU A 101 21.07 5.58 15.44
C LEU A 101 22.03 4.43 15.11
N ARG A 102 21.94 3.33 15.87
CA ARG A 102 22.77 2.13 15.66
C ARG A 102 22.25 1.27 14.52
N ARG A 103 20.93 1.11 14.45
CA ARG A 103 20.25 0.23 13.50
C ARG A 103 18.92 0.84 13.08
N SER A 104 18.71 0.92 11.77
CA SER A 104 17.42 1.26 11.17
C SER A 104 17.11 0.26 10.06
N PHE A 105 15.92 -0.32 10.08
CA PHE A 105 15.41 -1.06 8.94
C PHE A 105 13.89 -0.99 8.86
N MET A 106 13.39 -1.02 7.63
CA MET A 106 11.97 -1.12 7.31
C MET A 106 11.78 -2.32 6.38
N GLU A 107 10.84 -3.19 6.71
CA GLU A 107 10.51 -4.38 5.95
C GLU A 107 9.03 -4.35 5.56
N LEU A 108 8.74 -4.60 4.28
CA LEU A 108 7.39 -4.57 3.74
C LEU A 108 7.14 -5.81 2.89
N ASN A 109 6.16 -6.62 3.26
CA ASN A 109 5.86 -7.93 2.68
C ASN A 109 7.03 -8.96 2.72
N GLY A 110 8.08 -8.68 3.50
CA GLY A 110 9.31 -9.48 3.58
C GLY A 110 10.51 -8.87 2.84
N ASP A 111 10.32 -7.80 2.07
CA ASP A 111 11.42 -7.07 1.43
C ASP A 111 11.95 -5.95 2.34
N ARG A 112 13.26 -5.94 2.59
CA ARG A 112 13.96 -4.88 3.35
C ARG A 112 14.05 -3.59 2.53
N MET A 113 13.02 -2.77 2.60
CA MET A 113 12.88 -1.47 1.91
C MET A 113 13.93 -0.44 2.34
N HIS A 114 14.36 -0.51 3.61
CA HIS A 114 15.51 0.20 4.15
C HIS A 114 16.25 -0.77 5.07
N ASP A 115 17.58 -0.84 4.97
CA ASP A 115 18.41 -1.67 5.84
C ASP A 115 19.77 -0.97 6.04
N ALA A 116 20.01 -0.48 7.25
CA ALA A 116 21.14 0.39 7.53
C ALA A 116 21.62 0.29 8.99
N GLY A 117 22.89 0.59 9.24
CA GLY A 117 23.52 0.42 10.55
C GLY A 117 23.90 -1.04 10.87
N GLU A 118 24.33 -1.28 12.11
CA GLU A 118 24.82 -2.59 12.56
C GLU A 118 23.65 -3.51 12.97
N LYS A 119 23.70 -4.79 12.61
CA LYS A 119 22.65 -5.75 12.97
C LYS A 119 22.53 -5.92 14.49
N LEU A 120 21.31 -6.01 14.99
CA LEU A 120 21.05 -6.40 16.38
C LEU A 120 21.41 -7.88 16.58
N SER A 121 21.80 -8.27 17.79
CA SER A 121 22.06 -9.67 18.12
C SER A 121 20.83 -10.59 17.94
N VAL A 122 19.62 -10.03 18.00
CA VAL A 122 18.38 -10.76 17.64
C VAL A 122 18.25 -11.04 16.15
N GLU A 123 18.81 -10.19 15.26
CA GLU A 123 18.85 -10.42 13.80
C GLU A 123 19.87 -11.50 13.38
N GLU A 124 20.67 -12.03 14.31
CA GLU A 124 21.50 -13.22 14.10
C GLU A 124 20.71 -14.52 14.33
N ASN A 125 19.63 -14.45 15.12
CA ASN A 125 18.90 -15.62 15.61
C ASN A 125 17.59 -15.89 14.83
N THR A 126 17.06 -14.89 14.12
CA THR A 126 15.88 -15.02 13.28
C THR A 126 15.83 -13.94 12.19
N GLU A 127 15.25 -14.28 11.04
CA GLU A 127 14.96 -13.34 9.95
C GLU A 127 13.51 -12.82 10.00
N ASP A 128 12.67 -13.36 10.91
CA ASP A 128 11.29 -12.91 11.12
C ASP A 128 11.23 -11.61 11.95
N VAL A 129 10.74 -10.53 11.35
CA VAL A 129 10.76 -9.21 12.00
C VAL A 129 9.79 -9.06 13.16
N SER A 130 8.65 -9.77 13.19
CA SER A 130 7.81 -9.85 14.40
C SER A 130 8.65 -10.36 15.58
N THR A 131 9.38 -11.47 15.39
CA THR A 131 10.24 -12.05 16.43
C THR A 131 11.41 -11.13 16.81
N ILE A 132 12.04 -10.45 15.83
CA ILE A 132 13.08 -9.44 16.11
C ILE A 132 12.53 -8.33 17.00
N VAL A 133 11.34 -7.79 16.70
CA VAL A 133 10.69 -6.75 17.51
C VAL A 133 10.38 -7.27 18.92
N TRP A 134 9.79 -8.46 19.06
CA TRP A 134 9.42 -9.00 20.37
C TRP A 134 10.62 -9.33 21.27
N GLU A 135 11.70 -9.89 20.72
CA GLU A 135 12.92 -10.17 21.48
C GLU A 135 13.74 -8.89 21.76
N GLN A 136 13.80 -7.92 20.85
CA GLN A 136 14.43 -6.63 21.14
C GLN A 136 13.62 -5.81 22.17
N LEU A 137 12.29 -5.88 22.14
CA LEU A 137 11.42 -5.31 23.18
C LEU A 137 11.77 -5.87 24.57
N LYS A 138 11.95 -7.19 24.67
CA LYS A 138 12.34 -7.89 25.89
C LYS A 138 13.74 -7.49 26.37
N ILE A 139 14.71 -7.30 25.48
CA ILE A 139 16.05 -6.77 25.80
C ILE A 139 15.96 -5.33 26.33
N VAL A 140 15.15 -4.47 25.70
CA VAL A 140 15.05 -3.05 26.07
C VAL A 140 14.20 -2.83 27.33
N LEU A 141 13.14 -3.61 27.57
CA LEU A 141 12.28 -3.45 28.75
C LEU A 141 12.75 -4.25 29.98
N GLY A 142 13.73 -5.15 29.83
CA GLY A 142 14.19 -6.07 30.89
C GLY A 142 13.22 -7.21 31.22
N GLN A 143 12.05 -7.25 30.57
CA GLN A 143 11.00 -8.25 30.76
C GLN A 143 10.28 -8.55 29.44
N THR A 144 9.74 -9.75 29.30
CA THR A 144 8.97 -10.16 28.11
C THR A 144 7.67 -9.35 28.03
N TYR A 145 7.30 -8.88 26.84
CA TYR A 145 6.02 -8.19 26.61
C TYR A 145 4.82 -9.02 27.13
N TRP A 146 4.81 -10.32 26.83
CA TRP A 146 3.78 -11.28 27.23
C TRP A 146 3.72 -11.63 28.72
N SER A 147 4.64 -11.12 29.56
CA SER A 147 4.56 -11.27 31.02
C SER A 147 3.97 -10.07 31.75
N ILE A 148 3.63 -8.99 31.03
CA ILE A 148 2.88 -7.86 31.58
C ILE A 148 1.42 -8.27 31.75
N GLY A 149 0.87 -8.12 32.95
CA GLY A 149 -0.53 -8.40 33.23
C GLY A 149 -1.46 -7.43 32.50
N LEU A 150 -2.50 -7.96 31.85
CA LEU A 150 -3.50 -7.14 31.14
C LEU A 150 -4.18 -6.07 32.02
N GLU A 151 -4.29 -6.36 33.33
CA GLU A 151 -4.85 -5.48 34.35
C GLU A 151 -3.81 -4.58 35.05
N GLU A 152 -2.55 -4.57 34.61
CA GLU A 152 -1.55 -3.64 35.17
C GLU A 152 -1.85 -2.20 34.76
N THR A 153 -1.59 -1.27 35.69
CA THR A 153 -1.83 0.16 35.47
C THR A 153 -0.96 0.74 34.37
N ALA A 154 -1.61 1.34 33.38
CA ALA A 154 -1.05 2.24 32.39
C ALA A 154 -1.79 3.58 32.41
N TYR A 155 -1.25 4.60 31.73
CA TYR A 155 -1.75 5.96 31.82
C TYR A 155 -1.95 6.56 30.43
N ARG A 156 -3.14 7.09 30.16
CA ARG A 156 -3.48 7.73 28.90
C ARG A 156 -3.16 9.22 28.94
N TYR A 157 -2.46 9.67 27.92
CA TYR A 157 -2.13 11.06 27.67
C TYR A 157 -2.62 11.50 26.30
N LYS A 158 -3.02 12.77 26.20
CA LYS A 158 -3.18 13.47 24.93
C LYS A 158 -1.85 14.12 24.55
N VAL A 159 -1.38 13.86 23.34
CA VAL A 159 -0.23 14.57 22.75
C VAL A 159 -0.65 16.00 22.45
N LEU A 160 0.04 16.98 23.04
CA LEU A 160 -0.24 18.41 22.89
C LEU A 160 0.71 19.05 21.86
N SER A 161 1.97 18.62 21.85
CA SER A 161 2.98 19.03 20.87
C SER A 161 4.10 18.00 20.79
N ILE A 162 4.79 17.97 19.64
CA ILE A 162 6.02 17.22 19.41
C ILE A 162 7.04 18.19 18.80
N ASP A 163 8.23 18.22 19.40
CA ASP A 163 9.42 18.97 19.00
C ASP A 163 10.61 18.01 19.17
N ARG A 164 10.69 16.98 18.31
CA ARG A 164 11.62 15.86 18.47
C ARG A 164 13.07 16.36 18.51
N LYS A 165 13.80 15.99 19.56
CA LYS A 165 15.26 16.19 19.61
C LYS A 165 15.96 15.37 18.54
N SER A 166 16.96 15.97 17.88
CA SER A 166 17.70 15.38 16.76
C SER A 166 18.45 14.09 17.14
N VAL A 167 18.25 13.05 16.33
CA VAL A 167 19.05 11.82 16.30
C VAL A 167 20.25 12.02 15.36
N VAL A 168 21.40 11.43 15.70
CA VAL A 168 22.60 11.42 14.84
C VAL A 168 22.54 10.20 13.90
N ASN A 169 22.73 10.43 12.60
CA ASN A 169 22.52 9.45 11.53
C ASN A 169 23.69 9.45 10.52
N ASN A 170 24.26 8.28 10.21
CA ASN A 170 25.58 8.11 9.57
C ASN A 170 25.66 6.97 8.50
N ILE A 171 24.57 6.65 7.79
CA ILE A 171 24.40 5.41 6.97
C ILE A 171 23.89 5.68 5.50
N ALA A 172 23.91 4.70 4.56
CA ALA A 172 23.91 4.95 3.08
C ALA A 172 23.12 3.95 2.14
N GLU A 173 22.81 4.35 0.87
CA GLU A 173 21.74 3.75 -0.04
C GLU A 173 22.06 3.68 -1.60
N LYS A 174 21.17 3.14 -2.51
CA LYS A 174 21.33 2.94 -4.01
C LYS A 174 20.01 2.85 -4.90
N LYS A 175 20.00 3.10 -6.26
CA LYS A 175 18.82 3.04 -7.26
C LYS A 175 19.12 2.94 -8.82
N SER A 176 18.11 2.65 -9.74
CA SER A 176 18.06 2.81 -11.27
C SER A 176 16.64 2.58 -11.99
N GLU A 177 16.44 2.73 -13.35
CA GLU A 177 15.17 3.01 -14.20
C GLU A 177 14.98 2.23 -15.61
N GLU A 178 14.04 2.33 -16.65
CA GLU A 178 12.61 2.76 -17.04
C GLU A 178 12.14 2.19 -18.49
N HIS A 179 11.03 2.66 -19.17
CA HIS A 179 10.58 2.64 -20.65
C HIS A 179 9.63 1.51 -21.26
N HIS A 180 8.93 1.57 -22.45
CA HIS A 180 7.93 2.52 -23.13
C HIS A 180 7.10 2.01 -24.42
N ARG A 181 5.79 2.42 -24.61
CA ARG A 181 4.87 2.74 -25.81
C ARG A 181 4.39 1.67 -26.88
N ASN A 182 3.21 1.67 -27.60
CA ASN A 182 1.84 2.35 -27.60
C ASN A 182 0.85 1.86 -28.78
N GLY A 183 -0.50 1.68 -28.64
CA GLY A 183 -1.51 1.49 -29.77
C GLY A 183 -3.02 1.13 -29.44
N THR A 184 -4.08 1.41 -30.28
CA THR A 184 -5.57 1.21 -29.96
C THR A 184 -6.62 1.35 -31.14
N VAL A 185 -7.84 0.68 -31.15
CA VAL A 185 -9.07 0.89 -32.05
C VAL A 185 -10.46 0.43 -31.39
N LYS A 186 -11.66 0.78 -31.92
CA LYS A 186 -13.09 0.51 -31.45
C LYS A 186 -14.12 0.05 -32.55
N ILE A 187 -15.32 -0.52 -32.21
CA ILE A 187 -16.69 -0.37 -32.86
C ILE A 187 -17.89 -0.63 -31.85
N ASP A 188 -19.12 -0.14 -32.12
CA ASP A 188 -20.43 -0.13 -31.37
C ASP A 188 -21.58 -0.97 -32.07
N LEU A 189 -22.89 -1.07 -31.68
CA LEU A 189 -23.60 -1.54 -30.45
C LEU A 189 -25.16 -1.73 -30.68
N GLN A 190 -25.94 -2.03 -29.61
CA GLN A 190 -27.43 -1.92 -29.42
C GLN A 190 -28.43 -3.05 -29.83
N PRO A 191 -29.65 -3.15 -29.21
CA PRO A 191 -30.11 -2.62 -27.89
C PRO A 191 -30.97 -3.55 -26.98
N GLY A 192 -30.84 -3.37 -25.65
CA GLY A 192 -31.88 -3.65 -24.63
C GLY A 192 -31.68 -4.88 -23.71
N VAL A 193 -32.41 -5.06 -22.58
CA VAL A 193 -33.44 -4.22 -21.91
C VAL A 193 -33.44 -4.43 -20.37
N SER A 194 -33.50 -3.34 -19.60
CA SER A 194 -33.90 -3.17 -18.18
C SER A 194 -33.77 -4.30 -17.13
N ILE A 195 -32.65 -4.26 -16.38
CA ILE A 195 -32.63 -4.34 -14.90
C ILE A 195 -31.84 -3.10 -14.42
N ARG A 196 -32.08 -2.56 -13.21
CA ARG A 196 -31.19 -1.54 -12.61
C ARG A 196 -29.93 -2.16 -11.97
N SER A 197 -29.26 -2.98 -12.77
CA SER A 197 -27.82 -3.27 -12.68
C SER A 197 -27.13 -2.60 -13.88
N ILE A 198 -25.80 -2.51 -13.84
CA ILE A 198 -24.96 -1.75 -14.78
C ILE A 198 -25.37 -1.98 -16.25
N ASN A 199 -26.02 -0.98 -16.83
CA ASN A 199 -26.25 -0.79 -18.26
C ASN A 199 -26.33 0.72 -18.50
N ASN A 200 -25.17 1.39 -18.37
CA ASN A 200 -25.04 2.80 -18.73
C ASN A 200 -25.30 2.94 -20.23
N ASP A 201 -26.00 3.99 -20.66
CA ASP A 201 -26.25 4.20 -22.09
C ASP A 201 -24.91 4.35 -22.83
N PRO A 202 -24.71 3.74 -24.03
CA PRO A 202 -23.54 4.00 -24.85
C PRO A 202 -23.25 5.50 -25.05
N ASP A 203 -24.29 6.35 -25.14
CA ASP A 203 -24.14 7.80 -25.20
C ASP A 203 -23.68 8.41 -23.87
N GLU A 204 -24.17 7.92 -22.71
CA GLU A 204 -23.67 8.31 -21.38
C GLU A 204 -22.20 7.88 -21.17
N LEU A 205 -21.86 6.66 -21.60
CA LEU A 205 -20.49 6.14 -21.58
C LEU A 205 -19.58 6.99 -22.48
N SER A 206 -20.08 7.44 -23.63
CA SER A 206 -19.37 8.37 -24.52
C SER A 206 -19.25 9.79 -23.96
N ALA A 207 -20.25 10.26 -23.18
CA ALA A 207 -20.23 11.57 -22.55
C ALA A 207 -19.22 11.60 -21.40
N ALA A 208 -19.32 10.66 -20.46
CA ALA A 208 -18.33 10.47 -19.40
C ALA A 208 -16.93 10.16 -19.98
N GLY A 209 -16.85 9.41 -21.08
CA GLY A 209 -15.61 9.15 -21.81
C GLY A 209 -14.95 10.41 -22.38
N ARG A 210 -15.73 11.31 -22.99
CA ARG A 210 -15.28 12.63 -23.47
C ARG A 210 -14.89 13.56 -22.32
N ILE A 211 -15.67 13.57 -21.24
CA ILE A 211 -15.36 14.36 -20.04
C ILE A 211 -14.04 13.86 -19.42
N PHE A 212 -13.82 12.55 -19.32
CA PHE A 212 -12.52 11.99 -18.92
C PHE A 212 -11.38 12.50 -19.80
N ASP A 213 -11.52 12.45 -21.13
CA ASP A 213 -10.48 12.95 -22.07
C ASP A 213 -10.18 14.45 -21.89
N MET A 214 -11.16 15.26 -21.49
CA MET A 214 -10.97 16.68 -21.19
C MET A 214 -10.35 16.91 -19.79
N LEU A 215 -10.63 16.03 -18.82
CA LEU A 215 -10.14 16.11 -17.44
C LEU A 215 -8.75 15.49 -17.22
N ILE A 216 -8.26 14.62 -18.10
CA ILE A 216 -6.86 14.13 -18.08
C ILE A 216 -5.85 15.13 -18.69
N SER A 217 -6.30 16.33 -19.10
CA SER A 217 -5.44 17.36 -19.70
C SER A 217 -4.33 17.82 -18.75
N GLU A 218 -3.15 18.07 -19.29
CA GLU A 218 -2.02 18.66 -18.57
C GLU A 218 -2.13 20.20 -18.46
N ASP A 219 -3.11 20.83 -19.12
CA ASP A 219 -3.48 22.23 -18.91
C ASP A 219 -4.63 22.38 -17.90
N ASP A 220 -4.29 22.90 -16.71
CA ASP A 220 -5.23 23.18 -15.62
C ASP A 220 -6.35 24.16 -16.05
N SER A 221 -6.12 24.99 -17.08
CA SER A 221 -7.11 25.94 -17.61
C SER A 221 -8.24 25.21 -18.35
N SER A 222 -7.89 24.22 -19.16
CA SER A 222 -8.82 23.33 -19.86
C SER A 222 -9.59 22.45 -18.88
N VAL A 223 -8.92 21.89 -17.87
CA VAL A 223 -9.59 21.14 -16.79
C VAL A 223 -10.58 22.06 -16.04
N LEU A 224 -10.16 23.28 -15.69
CA LEU A 224 -11.02 24.27 -15.03
C LEU A 224 -12.22 24.68 -15.89
N ALA A 225 -12.03 24.89 -17.20
CA ALA A 225 -13.12 25.20 -18.13
C ALA A 225 -14.12 24.05 -18.23
N THR A 226 -13.63 22.82 -18.35
CA THR A 226 -14.45 21.59 -18.37
C THR A 226 -15.33 21.50 -17.14
N VAL A 227 -14.73 21.59 -15.95
CA VAL A 227 -15.46 21.50 -14.67
C VAL A 227 -16.50 22.60 -14.51
N ASN A 228 -16.20 23.84 -14.88
CA ASN A 228 -17.18 24.94 -14.79
C ASN A 228 -18.36 24.80 -15.77
N ASN A 229 -18.16 24.12 -16.90
CA ASN A 229 -19.17 23.93 -17.94
C ASN A 229 -20.07 22.71 -17.73
N LEU A 230 -19.79 21.83 -16.76
CA LEU A 230 -20.63 20.67 -16.44
C LEU A 230 -22.07 21.10 -16.11
N THR A 231 -23.02 20.50 -16.83
CA THR A 231 -24.47 20.66 -16.67
C THR A 231 -25.09 19.42 -16.02
N GLU A 232 -26.38 19.48 -15.70
CA GLU A 232 -27.11 18.36 -15.08
C GLU A 232 -27.15 17.11 -15.97
N LYS A 233 -27.08 17.29 -17.29
CA LYS A 233 -27.05 16.18 -18.27
C LYS A 233 -25.69 15.47 -18.34
N ASP A 234 -24.64 16.09 -17.81
CA ASP A 234 -23.29 15.55 -17.79
C ASP A 234 -23.01 14.76 -16.50
N ILE A 235 -23.92 14.78 -15.52
CA ILE A 235 -23.73 14.14 -14.22
C ILE A 235 -24.28 12.72 -14.22
N ASN A 236 -23.36 11.77 -14.06
CA ASN A 236 -23.63 10.39 -13.68
C ASN A 236 -22.63 9.94 -12.62
N ASN A 237 -22.77 8.70 -12.15
CA ASN A 237 -21.86 8.03 -11.21
C ASN A 237 -20.36 8.10 -11.60
N PHE A 238 -20.05 8.11 -12.90
CA PHE A 238 -18.68 8.22 -13.41
C PHE A 238 -18.14 9.65 -13.23
N VAL A 239 -18.91 10.65 -13.68
CA VAL A 239 -18.50 12.07 -13.61
C VAL A 239 -18.50 12.56 -12.16
N LEU A 240 -19.39 12.05 -11.30
CA LEU A 240 -19.31 12.27 -9.84
C LEU A 240 -18.00 11.72 -9.26
N ALA A 241 -17.57 10.52 -9.65
CA ALA A 241 -16.28 9.95 -9.22
C ALA A 241 -15.07 10.79 -9.67
N TYR A 242 -15.10 11.35 -10.89
CA TYR A 242 -14.05 12.23 -11.40
C TYR A 242 -14.00 13.54 -10.61
N ILE A 243 -15.13 14.26 -10.50
CA ILE A 243 -15.13 15.56 -9.83
C ILE A 243 -14.89 15.41 -8.31
N LEU A 244 -15.27 14.29 -7.69
CA LEU A 244 -14.93 13.96 -6.30
C LEU A 244 -13.41 13.91 -6.09
N ASN A 245 -12.69 13.14 -6.93
CA ASN A 245 -11.23 13.11 -6.96
C ASN A 245 -10.63 14.51 -7.19
N LEU A 246 -11.21 15.30 -8.10
CA LEU A 246 -10.79 16.67 -8.35
C LEU A 246 -11.02 17.61 -7.15
N THR A 247 -12.05 17.40 -6.31
CA THR A 247 -12.28 18.26 -5.12
C THR A 247 -11.12 18.19 -4.13
N TYR A 248 -10.56 16.99 -3.97
CA TYR A 248 -9.56 16.67 -2.97
C TYR A 248 -8.14 16.86 -3.49
N PHE A 249 -7.80 16.19 -4.60
CA PHE A 249 -6.41 15.88 -4.92
C PHE A 249 -5.85 16.64 -6.12
N HIS A 250 -6.67 17.33 -6.93
CA HIS A 250 -6.14 18.06 -8.11
C HIS A 250 -5.14 19.15 -7.72
N ARG A 251 -4.01 19.28 -8.43
CA ARG A 251 -2.91 20.21 -8.08
C ARG A 251 -3.34 21.69 -7.97
N ASP A 252 -4.05 22.22 -8.97
CA ASP A 252 -4.53 23.60 -8.96
C ASP A 252 -5.75 23.81 -8.03
N ALA A 253 -5.71 24.89 -7.26
CA ALA A 253 -6.71 25.19 -6.23
C ALA A 253 -8.00 25.82 -6.79
N LYS A 254 -7.97 26.41 -7.99
CA LYS A 254 -9.19 26.89 -8.67
C LYS A 254 -9.99 25.69 -9.18
N VAL A 255 -9.32 24.69 -9.76
CA VAL A 255 -9.93 23.41 -10.17
C VAL A 255 -10.55 22.71 -8.97
N ARG A 256 -9.82 22.54 -7.84
CA ARG A 256 -10.40 21.95 -6.61
C ARG A 256 -11.66 22.70 -6.15
N LYS A 257 -11.63 24.03 -6.14
CA LYS A 257 -12.78 24.87 -5.75
C LYS A 257 -13.96 24.77 -6.72
N ALA A 258 -13.70 24.71 -8.02
CA ALA A 258 -14.74 24.54 -9.04
C ALA A 258 -15.37 23.13 -8.98
N ALA A 259 -14.53 22.10 -8.85
CA ALA A 259 -14.98 20.72 -8.71
C ALA A 259 -15.83 20.55 -7.44
N ARG A 260 -15.37 21.11 -6.31
CA ARG A 260 -16.14 21.11 -5.05
C ARG A 260 -17.50 21.78 -5.22
N LYS A 261 -17.56 22.95 -5.86
CA LYS A 261 -18.83 23.65 -6.13
C LYS A 261 -19.81 22.82 -6.98
N GLN A 262 -19.32 22.10 -7.99
CA GLN A 262 -20.17 21.24 -8.81
C GLN A 262 -20.59 19.98 -8.07
N PHE A 263 -19.70 19.36 -7.29
CA PHE A 263 -20.04 18.21 -6.46
C PHE A 263 -21.07 18.57 -5.37
N GLU A 264 -20.89 19.68 -4.65
CA GLU A 264 -21.85 20.23 -3.67
C GLU A 264 -23.23 20.59 -4.29
N LYS A 265 -23.30 20.78 -5.61
CA LYS A 265 -24.53 21.08 -6.34
C LYS A 265 -25.26 19.82 -6.83
N TYR A 266 -24.54 18.74 -7.08
CA TYR A 266 -25.03 17.58 -7.86
C TYR A 266 -24.95 16.24 -7.15
N ALA A 267 -24.14 16.10 -6.09
CA ALA A 267 -24.07 14.87 -5.32
C ALA A 267 -25.31 14.69 -4.42
N PRO A 268 -25.75 13.45 -4.16
CA PRO A 268 -26.81 13.15 -3.20
C PRO A 268 -26.56 13.71 -1.79
N ALA A 269 -27.63 14.04 -1.08
CA ALA A 269 -27.57 14.73 0.22
C ALA A 269 -26.99 13.86 1.35
N ASP A 270 -27.12 12.54 1.25
CA ASP A 270 -26.51 11.52 2.11
C ASP A 270 -24.99 11.40 1.87
N LEU A 271 -24.56 11.31 0.61
CA LEU A 271 -23.13 11.39 0.24
C LEU A 271 -22.51 12.71 0.69
N LEU A 272 -23.22 13.82 0.52
CA LEU A 272 -22.79 15.13 1.02
C LEU A 272 -22.78 15.19 2.56
N ALA A 273 -23.66 14.49 3.27
CA ALA A 273 -23.62 14.43 4.73
C ALA A 273 -22.35 13.71 5.21
N GLN A 274 -22.07 12.52 4.67
CA GLN A 274 -20.86 11.74 4.94
C GLN A 274 -19.58 12.56 4.65
N LEU A 275 -19.54 13.23 3.49
CA LEU A 275 -18.44 14.12 3.13
C LEU A 275 -18.32 15.35 4.02
N ASN A 276 -19.41 15.92 4.53
CA ASN A 276 -19.38 17.06 5.44
C ASN A 276 -18.94 16.70 6.87
N GLU A 277 -18.77 15.42 7.21
CA GLU A 277 -18.05 15.02 8.41
C GLU A 277 -16.54 15.05 8.10
N HIS A 278 -16.10 14.32 7.07
CA HIS A 278 -14.69 14.27 6.65
C HIS A 278 -14.10 15.61 6.17
N TRP A 279 -14.90 16.54 5.63
CA TRP A 279 -14.46 17.89 5.22
C TRP A 279 -14.27 18.87 6.38
N LYS A 280 -14.68 18.52 7.62
CA LYS A 280 -14.43 19.35 8.81
C LYS A 280 -13.08 19.06 9.43
N ASP A 281 -12.56 17.85 9.27
CA ASP A 281 -11.17 17.51 9.58
C ASP A 281 -10.26 18.31 8.65
N LYS A 282 -9.62 19.33 9.23
CA LYS A 282 -9.18 20.53 8.51
C LYS A 282 -7.92 20.31 7.65
N TYR A 283 -7.49 19.07 7.50
CA TYR A 283 -6.28 18.64 6.83
C TYR A 283 -6.46 17.24 6.23
N LEU A 284 -6.51 17.15 4.90
CA LEU A 284 -6.06 15.93 4.22
C LEU A 284 -4.54 15.87 4.36
N LYS A 285 -4.09 15.20 5.42
CA LYS A 285 -2.68 14.96 5.72
C LYS A 285 -2.20 13.62 5.18
N SER A 286 -3.03 12.58 5.19
CA SER A 286 -2.72 11.35 4.45
C SER A 286 -3.10 11.50 2.97
N GLN A 287 -2.42 10.74 2.11
CA GLN A 287 -2.78 10.58 0.70
C GLN A 287 -3.64 9.33 0.51
N ASP A 288 -4.58 9.08 1.42
CA ASP A 288 -5.54 8.00 1.27
C ASP A 288 -6.60 8.40 0.24
N TYR A 289 -6.26 8.22 -1.03
CA TYR A 289 -7.18 8.34 -2.17
C TYR A 289 -8.43 7.47 -2.02
N PHE A 290 -8.44 6.53 -1.07
CA PHE A 290 -9.41 5.45 -0.93
C PHE A 290 -10.08 5.47 0.45
N HIS A 291 -10.82 6.55 0.73
CA HIS A 291 -11.74 6.59 1.88
C HIS A 291 -12.94 5.66 1.62
N LYS A 292 -13.04 4.58 2.41
CA LYS A 292 -14.01 3.49 2.20
C LYS A 292 -15.47 3.94 2.08
N THR A 293 -15.89 4.87 2.95
CA THR A 293 -17.23 5.48 2.95
C THR A 293 -17.61 6.17 1.63
N LEU A 294 -16.63 6.61 0.83
CA LEU A 294 -16.89 7.41 -0.38
C LEU A 294 -17.04 6.55 -1.64
N TYR A 295 -16.20 5.51 -1.81
CA TYR A 295 -16.23 4.67 -3.00
C TYR A 295 -17.25 3.53 -2.92
N GLU A 296 -17.70 3.14 -1.72
CA GLU A 296 -18.84 2.22 -1.55
C GLU A 296 -20.20 2.90 -1.73
N HIS A 297 -20.25 4.22 -1.93
CA HIS A 297 -21.51 4.94 -2.08
C HIS A 297 -22.16 4.67 -3.46
N PRO A 298 -23.45 4.29 -3.56
CA PRO A 298 -24.11 3.94 -4.83
C PRO A 298 -24.18 5.03 -5.92
N ALA A 299 -23.68 6.24 -5.63
CA ALA A 299 -23.60 7.37 -6.56
C ALA A 299 -22.16 7.61 -7.10
N ILE A 300 -21.21 6.76 -6.73
CA ILE A 300 -19.81 6.76 -7.18
C ILE A 300 -19.56 5.39 -7.81
N ASP A 301 -19.03 5.34 -9.03
CA ASP A 301 -18.55 4.08 -9.59
C ASP A 301 -17.11 3.81 -9.11
N PRO A 302 -16.83 2.68 -8.43
CA PRO A 302 -15.51 2.44 -7.84
C PRO A 302 -14.43 2.20 -8.89
N ALA A 303 -14.73 1.57 -10.04
CA ALA A 303 -13.75 1.34 -11.09
C ALA A 303 -13.33 2.65 -11.76
N GLU A 304 -14.28 3.58 -11.94
CA GLU A 304 -14.02 4.94 -12.42
C GLU A 304 -13.29 5.80 -11.39
N TYR A 305 -13.57 5.60 -10.10
CA TYR A 305 -12.89 6.25 -8.99
C TYR A 305 -11.42 5.83 -8.90
N ILE A 306 -11.13 4.52 -9.00
CA ILE A 306 -9.75 3.97 -8.99
C ILE A 306 -8.97 4.44 -10.22
N VAL A 307 -9.52 4.35 -11.43
CA VAL A 307 -8.76 4.71 -12.64
C VAL A 307 -8.47 6.22 -12.69
N PHE A 308 -9.40 7.05 -12.22
CA PHE A 308 -9.22 8.49 -12.22
C PHE A 308 -8.33 8.98 -11.06
N SER A 309 -8.27 8.29 -9.92
CA SER A 309 -7.30 8.64 -8.86
C SER A 309 -5.85 8.48 -9.34
N GLN A 310 -5.56 7.55 -10.27
CA GLN A 310 -4.21 7.45 -10.88
C GLN A 310 -3.88 8.66 -11.78
N VAL A 311 -4.86 9.22 -12.50
CA VAL A 311 -4.68 10.48 -13.26
C VAL A 311 -4.24 11.60 -12.32
N ILE A 312 -4.90 11.72 -11.17
CA ILE A 312 -4.61 12.78 -10.22
C ILE A 312 -3.29 12.54 -9.50
N ARG A 313 -2.94 11.29 -9.17
CA ARG A 313 -1.60 10.89 -8.69
C ARG A 313 -0.50 11.39 -9.63
N ARG A 314 -0.56 11.06 -10.93
CA ARG A 314 0.40 11.55 -11.94
C ARG A 314 0.49 13.08 -11.95
N ASN A 315 -0.65 13.77 -12.01
CA ASN A 315 -0.67 15.24 -12.02
C ASN A 315 -0.21 15.88 -10.68
N TYR A 316 -0.28 15.15 -9.56
CA TYR A 316 0.10 15.63 -8.24
C TYR A 316 1.62 15.57 -7.99
N PHE A 317 2.30 14.47 -8.37
CA PHE A 317 3.75 14.33 -8.15
C PHE A 317 4.59 15.29 -9.00
N LEU A 318 4.04 15.77 -10.13
CA LEU A 318 4.61 16.87 -10.93
C LEU A 318 4.66 18.23 -10.20
N VAL A 319 4.15 18.35 -8.97
CA VAL A 319 4.19 19.58 -8.16
C VAL A 319 4.76 19.32 -6.77
N LYS A 320 5.82 20.04 -6.40
CA LYS A 320 6.39 19.98 -5.03
C LYS A 320 5.30 20.30 -3.98
N PRO A 321 5.08 19.43 -2.97
CA PRO A 321 4.03 19.64 -1.98
C PRO A 321 4.25 20.95 -1.22
N LYS A 322 3.14 21.62 -0.86
CA LYS A 322 3.20 22.87 -0.11
C LYS A 322 3.60 22.58 1.35
N PRO A 323 4.31 23.51 2.03
CA PRO A 323 4.58 23.39 3.46
C PRO A 323 3.30 23.10 4.24
N GLY A 324 3.29 22.01 5.02
CA GLY A 324 2.13 21.53 5.77
C GLY A 324 1.28 20.45 5.07
N MET A 325 1.53 20.11 3.81
CA MET A 325 1.01 18.89 3.18
C MET A 325 1.99 17.74 3.40
N ILE A 326 1.56 16.67 4.08
CA ILE A 326 2.40 15.48 4.27
C ILE A 326 2.24 14.56 3.05
N ALA A 327 3.34 13.98 2.60
CA ALA A 327 3.34 13.01 1.50
C ALA A 327 3.40 11.59 2.06
N TYR A 328 2.25 11.07 2.52
CA TYR A 328 2.12 9.65 2.89
C TYR A 328 2.08 8.76 1.64
N LEU A 329 3.24 8.62 0.99
CA LEU A 329 3.53 7.54 0.07
C LEU A 329 4.97 7.10 0.26
N SER A 330 5.15 6.07 1.09
CA SER A 330 6.40 5.33 1.26
C SER A 330 6.70 4.47 0.02
N ILE A 331 6.83 5.10 -1.16
CA ILE A 331 7.16 4.44 -2.43
C ILE A 331 8.59 4.85 -2.82
N PRO A 332 9.63 4.09 -2.46
CA PRO A 332 11.02 4.52 -2.61
C PRO A 332 11.61 4.25 -4.01
N TYR A 333 10.87 4.48 -5.08
CA TYR A 333 11.41 4.40 -6.46
C TYR A 333 11.82 5.78 -6.98
N GLY A 334 12.70 5.85 -7.97
CA GLY A 334 13.13 7.12 -8.59
C GLY A 334 12.43 7.28 -9.92
N ASP A 335 11.68 8.37 -10.10
CA ASP A 335 10.85 8.75 -11.27
C ASP A 335 9.72 7.75 -11.67
N GLU A 336 9.88 6.44 -11.44
CA GLU A 336 8.94 5.37 -11.78
C GLU A 336 7.64 5.36 -10.94
N ILE A 337 7.54 6.19 -9.88
CA ILE A 337 6.34 6.32 -9.03
C ILE A 337 5.12 6.74 -9.87
N GLU A 338 5.32 7.49 -10.96
CA GLU A 338 4.23 7.91 -11.86
C GLU A 338 3.53 6.75 -12.59
N ASN A 339 4.14 5.55 -12.63
CA ASN A 339 3.76 4.47 -13.54
C ASN A 339 3.03 3.30 -12.86
N ILE A 340 2.41 3.52 -11.70
CA ILE A 340 1.74 2.47 -10.90
C ILE A 340 0.21 2.62 -10.96
N TYR A 341 -0.48 1.56 -11.38
CA TYR A 341 -1.92 1.37 -11.14
C TYR A 341 -2.08 0.50 -9.89
N SER A 342 -2.74 1.03 -8.86
CA SER A 342 -3.15 0.24 -7.70
C SER A 342 -4.58 0.57 -7.31
N ASP A 343 -5.33 -0.51 -7.08
CA ASP A 343 -6.67 -0.56 -6.52
C ASP A 343 -6.80 0.03 -5.10
N GLY A 344 -5.72 0.08 -4.33
CA GLY A 344 -5.67 0.66 -2.99
C GLY A 344 -6.72 0.10 -2.02
N GLN A 345 -6.94 -1.22 -2.08
CA GLN A 345 -7.93 -1.95 -1.28
C GLN A 345 -9.41 -1.61 -1.58
N VAL A 346 -9.71 -0.92 -2.69
CA VAL A 346 -11.09 -0.76 -3.19
C VAL A 346 -11.51 -2.04 -3.90
N GLU A 347 -12.36 -2.86 -3.30
CA GLU A 347 -12.92 -4.02 -4.00
C GLU A 347 -13.83 -3.57 -5.16
N THR A 348 -13.55 -4.05 -6.37
CA THR A 348 -14.32 -3.74 -7.58
C THR A 348 -14.58 -5.00 -8.41
N GLU A 349 -15.71 -5.04 -9.11
CA GLU A 349 -16.10 -6.15 -10.00
C GLU A 349 -15.37 -6.09 -11.36
N ARG A 350 -14.89 -4.91 -11.74
CA ARG A 350 -14.27 -4.63 -13.04
C ARG A 350 -13.14 -3.61 -12.94
N VAL A 351 -12.26 -3.60 -13.94
CA VAL A 351 -11.41 -2.43 -14.25
C VAL A 351 -12.15 -1.53 -15.24
N SER A 352 -11.93 -0.22 -15.17
CA SER A 352 -12.45 0.72 -16.19
C SER A 352 -11.64 0.60 -17.49
N ASP A 353 -12.33 0.45 -18.62
CA ASP A 353 -11.76 0.43 -19.98
C ASP A 353 -10.89 1.67 -20.28
N LYS A 354 -11.09 2.76 -19.53
CA LYS A 354 -10.30 4.00 -19.61
C LYS A 354 -8.86 3.82 -19.11
N ILE A 355 -8.52 2.71 -18.46
CA ILE A 355 -7.14 2.35 -18.09
C ILE A 355 -6.21 2.34 -19.32
N SER A 356 -6.72 1.96 -20.49
CA SER A 356 -6.03 2.00 -21.79
C SER A 356 -5.49 3.39 -22.19
N LYS A 357 -6.03 4.47 -21.58
CA LYS A 357 -5.57 5.85 -21.76
C LYS A 357 -4.36 6.19 -20.88
N LEU A 358 -4.14 5.45 -19.79
CA LEU A 358 -3.02 5.60 -18.85
C LEU A 358 -1.74 4.93 -19.39
N LYS A 359 -1.30 5.36 -20.57
CA LYS A 359 -0.24 4.73 -21.37
C LYS A 359 1.16 4.73 -20.75
N HIS A 360 1.31 5.36 -19.59
CA HIS A 360 2.53 5.43 -18.79
C HIS A 360 2.70 4.20 -17.88
N ILE A 361 1.61 3.57 -17.42
CA ILE A 361 1.59 2.51 -16.41
C ILE A 361 2.48 1.31 -16.78
N THR A 362 3.50 1.04 -15.94
CA THR A 362 4.42 -0.12 -16.03
C THR A 362 4.09 -1.21 -15.00
N VAL A 363 3.41 -0.84 -13.90
CA VAL A 363 3.09 -1.70 -12.76
C VAL A 363 1.58 -1.70 -12.54
N ALA A 364 0.94 -2.88 -12.47
CA ALA A 364 -0.44 -3.01 -12.03
C ALA A 364 -0.55 -3.94 -10.82
N MET A 365 -1.24 -3.49 -9.78
CA MET A 365 -1.40 -4.20 -8.51
C MET A 365 -2.87 -4.31 -8.13
N PHE A 366 -3.31 -5.53 -7.89
CA PHE A 366 -4.64 -5.92 -7.43
C PHE A 366 -4.48 -6.75 -6.16
N SER A 367 -5.18 -6.37 -5.10
CA SER A 367 -5.03 -6.92 -3.75
C SER A 367 -6.39 -7.06 -3.09
N GLN A 368 -6.72 -8.28 -2.63
CA GLN A 368 -8.00 -8.62 -1.99
C GLN A 368 -9.24 -8.42 -2.89
N GLN A 369 -9.07 -8.54 -4.21
CA GLN A 369 -10.11 -8.30 -5.22
C GLN A 369 -11.01 -9.53 -5.44
N SER A 370 -11.82 -9.91 -4.45
CA SER A 370 -12.54 -11.20 -4.47
C SER A 370 -13.68 -11.30 -5.50
N LYS A 371 -14.11 -10.17 -6.06
CA LYS A 371 -15.20 -10.06 -7.06
C LYS A 371 -14.73 -9.73 -8.48
N LEU A 372 -13.43 -9.46 -8.67
CA LEU A 372 -12.93 -8.88 -9.92
C LEU A 372 -12.90 -9.91 -11.06
N ASP A 373 -13.50 -9.58 -12.20
CA ASP A 373 -13.30 -10.36 -13.42
C ASP A 373 -11.84 -10.21 -13.90
N ILE A 374 -11.05 -11.25 -13.64
CA ILE A 374 -9.65 -11.30 -14.04
C ILE A 374 -9.50 -11.47 -15.56
N SER A 375 -10.47 -12.04 -16.28
CA SER A 375 -10.40 -12.16 -17.75
C SER A 375 -10.53 -10.79 -18.42
N ASP A 376 -11.56 -10.02 -18.03
CA ASP A 376 -11.78 -8.63 -18.44
C ASP A 376 -10.62 -7.72 -18.02
N THR A 377 -10.13 -7.88 -16.79
CA THR A 377 -8.99 -7.14 -16.25
C THR A 377 -7.73 -7.39 -17.09
N ILE A 378 -7.42 -8.64 -17.42
CA ILE A 378 -6.25 -9.00 -18.23
C ILE A 378 -6.37 -8.46 -19.66
N GLU A 379 -7.55 -8.53 -20.29
CA GLU A 379 -7.78 -7.94 -21.61
C GLU A 379 -7.51 -6.43 -21.58
N LYS A 380 -8.03 -5.71 -20.59
CA LYS A 380 -7.81 -4.26 -20.41
C LYS A 380 -6.36 -3.91 -20.13
N LEU A 381 -5.67 -4.72 -19.33
CA LEU A 381 -4.24 -4.58 -19.04
C LEU A 381 -3.36 -4.86 -20.26
N SER A 382 -3.79 -5.71 -21.21
CA SER A 382 -3.04 -5.96 -22.45
C SER A 382 -2.91 -4.71 -23.34
N GLN A 383 -3.83 -3.74 -23.17
CA GLN A 383 -3.81 -2.47 -23.88
C GLN A 383 -2.81 -1.47 -23.28
N LEU A 384 -2.23 -1.76 -22.10
CA LEU A 384 -1.15 -0.96 -21.51
C LEU A 384 0.19 -1.32 -22.16
N PRO A 385 0.79 -0.41 -22.96
CA PRO A 385 1.99 -0.74 -23.72
C PRO A 385 3.26 -0.88 -22.85
N ASN A 386 3.18 -0.50 -21.58
CA ASN A 386 4.33 -0.39 -20.68
C ASN A 386 4.36 -1.48 -19.61
N LEU A 387 3.26 -2.25 -19.47
CA LEU A 387 3.05 -3.17 -18.36
C LEU A 387 4.12 -4.27 -18.34
N GLN A 388 4.98 -4.21 -17.33
CA GLN A 388 6.09 -5.12 -17.09
C GLN A 388 5.92 -5.88 -15.77
N TYR A 389 5.11 -5.38 -14.84
CA TYR A 389 4.81 -6.02 -13.56
C TYR A 389 3.30 -6.13 -13.37
N LEU A 390 2.83 -7.32 -13.00
CA LEU A 390 1.45 -7.57 -12.58
C LEU A 390 1.45 -8.36 -11.28
N GLN A 391 0.76 -7.83 -10.27
CA GLN A 391 0.39 -8.54 -9.05
C GLN A 391 -1.12 -8.69 -8.95
N ILE A 392 -1.58 -9.92 -8.72
CA ILE A 392 -2.95 -10.26 -8.32
C ILE A 392 -2.83 -11.06 -7.02
N ALA A 393 -2.96 -10.41 -5.87
CA ALA A 393 -2.68 -10.98 -4.56
C ALA A 393 -3.94 -11.13 -3.70
N ARG A 394 -4.08 -12.25 -2.97
CA ARG A 394 -5.18 -12.49 -2.00
C ARG A 394 -6.60 -12.42 -2.60
N SER A 395 -6.74 -12.42 -3.93
CA SER A 395 -7.99 -12.16 -4.67
C SER A 395 -8.84 -13.40 -4.96
N GLN A 396 -8.65 -14.50 -4.21
CA GLN A 396 -9.38 -15.76 -4.35
C GLN A 396 -9.29 -16.42 -5.75
N LEU A 397 -8.26 -16.08 -6.54
CA LEU A 397 -8.11 -16.57 -7.92
C LEU A 397 -7.91 -18.10 -7.97
N LYS A 398 -8.80 -18.82 -8.67
CA LYS A 398 -8.78 -20.28 -8.79
C LYS A 398 -8.06 -20.79 -10.04
N GLU A 399 -8.09 -19.98 -11.10
CA GLU A 399 -7.51 -20.25 -12.41
C GLU A 399 -7.01 -18.93 -13.00
N LEU A 400 -5.96 -18.98 -13.79
CA LEU A 400 -5.43 -17.82 -14.51
C LEU A 400 -6.05 -17.85 -15.92
N PRO A 401 -6.59 -16.75 -16.47
CA PRO A 401 -7.17 -16.82 -17.81
C PRO A 401 -6.07 -16.91 -18.86
N ALA A 402 -6.26 -17.74 -19.89
CA ALA A 402 -5.27 -17.92 -20.96
C ALA A 402 -4.96 -16.62 -21.75
N SER A 403 -5.83 -15.61 -21.64
CA SER A 403 -5.59 -14.24 -22.14
C SER A 403 -4.36 -13.58 -21.53
N ILE A 404 -3.79 -14.07 -20.41
CA ILE A 404 -2.58 -13.47 -19.83
C ILE A 404 -1.35 -13.54 -20.76
N ALA A 405 -1.36 -14.44 -21.75
CA ALA A 405 -0.41 -14.45 -22.86
C ALA A 405 -0.35 -13.12 -23.64
N GLN A 406 -1.45 -12.35 -23.64
CA GLN A 406 -1.56 -11.05 -24.31
C GLN A 406 -0.73 -9.96 -23.61
N LEU A 407 -0.30 -10.16 -22.35
CA LEU A 407 0.61 -9.26 -21.65
C LEU A 407 2.06 -9.46 -22.14
N GLY A 408 2.28 -9.32 -23.45
CA GLY A 408 3.52 -9.72 -24.13
C GLY A 408 4.79 -8.96 -23.73
N ARG A 409 4.70 -7.95 -22.84
CA ARG A 409 5.85 -7.23 -22.25
C ARG A 409 6.04 -7.51 -20.75
N LEU A 410 5.23 -8.39 -20.17
CA LEU A 410 5.29 -8.74 -18.75
C LEU A 410 6.61 -9.46 -18.42
N LYS A 411 7.37 -8.89 -17.49
CA LYS A 411 8.60 -9.45 -16.93
C LYS A 411 8.38 -10.12 -15.58
N THR A 412 7.45 -9.60 -14.77
CA THR A 412 7.18 -10.09 -13.43
C THR A 412 5.69 -10.39 -13.26
N LEU A 413 5.38 -11.64 -12.92
CA LEU A 413 4.03 -12.10 -12.60
C LEU A 413 3.97 -12.57 -11.15
N VAL A 414 3.11 -11.95 -10.35
CA VAL A 414 2.87 -12.29 -8.95
C VAL A 414 1.39 -12.68 -8.78
N ILE A 415 1.15 -13.92 -8.38
CA ILE A 415 -0.22 -14.48 -8.20
C ILE A 415 -0.39 -15.08 -6.79
N ASP A 416 0.18 -14.41 -5.79
CA ASP A 416 0.36 -14.92 -4.44
C ASP A 416 -0.92 -14.93 -3.58
N HIS A 417 -0.94 -15.81 -2.56
CA HIS A 417 -2.09 -16.01 -1.66
C HIS A 417 -3.43 -16.33 -2.39
N ASN A 418 -3.39 -16.96 -3.56
CA ASN A 418 -4.58 -17.37 -4.32
C ASN A 418 -4.74 -18.90 -4.35
N PRO A 419 -5.97 -19.45 -4.31
CA PRO A 419 -6.23 -20.89 -4.35
C PRO A 419 -5.91 -21.59 -5.70
N ILE A 420 -5.25 -20.92 -6.64
CA ILE A 420 -4.89 -21.45 -7.97
C ILE A 420 -4.04 -22.72 -7.90
N SER A 421 -4.40 -23.73 -8.70
CA SER A 421 -3.79 -25.08 -8.68
C SER A 421 -2.94 -25.43 -9.90
N GLU A 422 -3.08 -24.73 -11.03
CA GLU A 422 -2.23 -24.93 -12.21
C GLU A 422 -2.01 -23.62 -12.99
N ILE A 423 -0.92 -23.57 -13.76
CA ILE A 423 -0.73 -22.58 -14.83
C ILE A 423 -1.54 -23.06 -16.05
N PRO A 424 -2.16 -22.17 -16.85
CA PRO A 424 -2.99 -22.59 -17.97
C PRO A 424 -2.18 -23.34 -19.03
N LYS A 425 -2.69 -24.47 -19.49
CA LYS A 425 -2.06 -25.28 -20.54
C LYS A 425 -1.99 -24.50 -21.86
N ASP A 426 -0.99 -24.82 -22.68
CA ASP A 426 -0.73 -24.22 -23.99
C ASP A 426 -0.44 -22.70 -24.02
N VAL A 427 -0.34 -22.04 -22.85
CA VAL A 427 0.12 -20.65 -22.73
C VAL A 427 1.65 -20.59 -22.65
N ILE A 428 2.26 -19.65 -23.38
CA ILE A 428 3.66 -19.28 -23.25
C ILE A 428 3.77 -17.85 -22.71
N PHE A 429 4.67 -17.64 -21.76
CA PHE A 429 5.03 -16.37 -21.13
C PHE A 429 6.43 -15.95 -21.60
N PRO A 430 6.59 -15.45 -22.85
CA PRO A 430 7.88 -15.38 -23.53
C PRO A 430 8.89 -14.42 -22.89
N ASN A 431 8.44 -13.48 -22.05
CA ASN A 431 9.26 -12.45 -21.44
C ASN A 431 9.22 -12.45 -19.89
N VAL A 432 8.51 -13.39 -19.26
CA VAL A 432 8.42 -13.45 -17.78
C VAL A 432 9.73 -13.98 -17.22
N GLU A 433 10.49 -13.08 -16.59
CA GLU A 433 11.76 -13.35 -15.93
C GLU A 433 11.57 -13.74 -14.46
N LYS A 434 10.52 -13.23 -13.80
CA LYS A 434 10.20 -13.55 -12.40
C LYS A 434 8.74 -13.98 -12.23
N LEU A 435 8.54 -15.17 -11.67
CA LEU A 435 7.22 -15.72 -11.34
C LEU A 435 7.11 -15.94 -9.83
N ASN A 436 6.08 -15.42 -9.17
CA ASN A 436 5.80 -15.68 -7.75
C ASN A 436 4.47 -16.43 -7.58
N ILE A 437 4.56 -17.65 -7.04
CA ILE A 437 3.46 -18.57 -6.75
C ILE A 437 3.38 -18.93 -5.25
N THR A 438 3.89 -18.06 -4.38
CA THR A 438 3.81 -18.24 -2.92
C THR A 438 2.36 -18.33 -2.44
N ARG A 439 2.11 -19.22 -1.46
CA ARG A 439 0.78 -19.47 -0.88
C ARG A 439 -0.32 -19.81 -1.91
N THR A 440 0.06 -20.44 -3.03
CA THR A 440 -0.88 -21.04 -4.02
C THR A 440 -1.06 -22.54 -3.80
N ASN A 441 -1.95 -23.19 -4.58
CA ASN A 441 -2.09 -24.66 -4.64
C ASN A 441 -1.25 -25.33 -5.76
N ILE A 442 -0.51 -24.57 -6.58
CA ILE A 442 0.28 -25.12 -7.71
C ILE A 442 1.35 -26.11 -7.25
N SER A 443 1.32 -27.35 -7.75
CA SER A 443 2.25 -28.45 -7.41
C SER A 443 3.10 -28.95 -8.59
N THR A 444 2.90 -28.40 -9.78
CA THR A 444 3.66 -28.75 -10.99
C THR A 444 3.84 -27.51 -11.86
N ILE A 445 5.03 -27.34 -12.45
CA ILE A 445 5.36 -26.28 -13.41
C ILE A 445 6.00 -26.89 -14.65
N ASP A 446 5.50 -26.53 -15.84
CA ASP A 446 6.20 -26.76 -17.10
C ASP A 446 7.06 -25.55 -17.46
N ILE A 447 8.38 -25.74 -17.46
CA ILE A 447 9.36 -24.68 -17.69
C ILE A 447 9.39 -24.27 -19.18
N HIS A 448 8.88 -25.09 -20.10
CA HIS A 448 8.68 -24.66 -21.50
C HIS A 448 7.70 -23.48 -21.63
N GLN A 449 6.79 -23.29 -20.66
CA GLN A 449 5.88 -22.13 -20.65
C GLN A 449 6.60 -20.81 -20.30
N PHE A 450 7.78 -20.85 -19.69
CA PHE A 450 8.51 -19.67 -19.20
C PHE A 450 9.97 -19.65 -19.73
N PRO A 451 10.19 -19.49 -21.06
CA PRO A 451 11.51 -19.62 -21.68
C PRO A 451 12.51 -18.49 -21.34
N ALA A 452 12.08 -17.47 -20.60
CA ALA A 452 12.90 -16.36 -20.11
C ALA A 452 13.08 -16.37 -18.58
N LEU A 453 12.62 -17.42 -17.88
CA LEU A 453 12.55 -17.46 -16.42
C LEU A 453 13.94 -17.42 -15.80
N LYS A 454 14.15 -16.44 -14.91
CA LYS A 454 15.36 -16.28 -14.10
C LYS A 454 15.11 -16.62 -12.64
N GLU A 455 13.91 -16.31 -12.13
CA GLU A 455 13.53 -16.53 -10.73
C GLU A 455 12.10 -17.06 -10.57
N LEU A 456 11.93 -18.12 -9.77
CA LEU A 456 10.66 -18.68 -9.35
C LEU A 456 10.52 -18.63 -7.82
N VAL A 457 9.56 -17.86 -7.31
CA VAL A 457 9.32 -17.67 -5.87
C VAL A 457 8.22 -18.61 -5.38
N VAL A 458 8.51 -19.41 -4.35
CA VAL A 458 7.62 -20.44 -3.78
C VAL A 458 7.43 -20.27 -2.27
N ASP A 459 6.35 -20.84 -1.70
CA ASP A 459 6.19 -20.92 -0.23
C ASP A 459 7.18 -21.95 0.33
N GLY A 460 7.90 -21.66 1.41
CA GLY A 460 8.88 -22.59 2.00
C GLY A 460 8.32 -23.93 2.46
N ARG A 461 6.99 -24.09 2.59
CA ARG A 461 6.32 -25.39 2.82
C ARG A 461 6.14 -26.20 1.53
N LYS A 462 6.33 -25.58 0.36
CA LYS A 462 6.61 -26.23 -0.92
C LYS A 462 8.12 -26.20 -1.14
N GLU A 463 8.82 -27.02 -0.38
CA GLU A 463 10.24 -27.31 -0.63
C GLU A 463 10.42 -27.82 -2.07
N PHE A 464 11.62 -27.69 -2.64
CA PHE A 464 11.90 -28.07 -4.03
C PHE A 464 11.44 -29.50 -4.37
N GLU A 465 11.54 -30.44 -3.42
CA GLU A 465 11.10 -31.83 -3.56
C GLU A 465 9.58 -32.00 -3.72
N ALA A 466 8.77 -31.03 -3.25
CA ALA A 466 7.32 -31.05 -3.34
C ALA A 466 6.77 -30.38 -4.62
N LEU A 467 7.61 -29.68 -5.39
CA LEU A 467 7.24 -29.02 -6.64
C LEU A 467 7.79 -29.81 -7.83
N THR A 468 6.92 -30.39 -8.66
CA THR A 468 7.36 -31.16 -9.83
C THR A 468 7.67 -30.23 -11.01
N PHE A 469 8.89 -30.32 -11.54
CA PHE A 469 9.34 -29.55 -12.69
C PHE A 469 9.30 -30.40 -13.97
N GLN A 470 8.61 -29.92 -15.00
CA GLN A 470 8.60 -30.53 -16.32
C GLN A 470 9.51 -29.74 -17.28
N ASN A 471 10.15 -30.48 -18.20
CA ASN A 471 10.84 -29.94 -19.38
C ASN A 471 11.87 -28.82 -19.11
N ILE A 472 12.69 -28.96 -18.05
CA ILE A 472 13.75 -28.00 -17.71
C ILE A 472 14.68 -27.79 -18.92
N SER A 473 14.56 -26.63 -19.56
CA SER A 473 15.24 -26.28 -20.81
C SER A 473 16.53 -25.47 -20.60
N HIS A 474 16.57 -24.73 -19.50
CA HIS A 474 17.61 -23.79 -19.06
C HIS A 474 17.69 -23.78 -17.52
N ASP A 475 18.81 -23.30 -16.98
CA ASP A 475 19.02 -23.13 -15.53
C ASP A 475 18.34 -21.85 -15.01
N PHE A 476 17.65 -21.94 -13.87
CA PHE A 476 16.97 -20.80 -13.23
C PHE A 476 17.03 -20.89 -11.71
N LEU A 477 16.79 -19.78 -11.01
CA LEU A 477 16.79 -19.73 -9.55
C LEU A 477 15.38 -20.04 -9.00
N VAL A 478 15.28 -20.93 -8.02
CA VAL A 478 14.11 -21.01 -7.13
C VAL A 478 14.45 -20.31 -5.82
N THR A 479 13.54 -19.46 -5.33
CA THR A 479 13.65 -18.70 -4.08
C THR A 479 12.45 -18.98 -3.17
N ASN A 480 12.66 -19.04 -1.86
CA ASN A 480 11.58 -19.04 -0.89
C ASN A 480 11.06 -17.60 -0.67
N GLY A 481 9.75 -17.40 -0.77
CA GLY A 481 9.06 -16.13 -0.50
C GLY A 481 8.56 -15.95 0.93
N SER A 482 8.93 -16.82 1.87
CA SER A 482 9.11 -16.43 3.28
C SER A 482 10.60 -16.30 3.55
N ALA A 483 11.02 -15.27 4.29
CA ALA A 483 12.42 -14.93 4.50
C ALA A 483 13.18 -16.03 5.28
N ARG A 484 13.73 -16.97 4.50
CA ARG A 484 14.81 -17.91 4.85
C ARG A 484 15.63 -18.13 3.59
N LEU A 485 16.94 -17.97 3.69
CA LEU A 485 17.94 -17.95 2.59
C LEU A 485 18.06 -19.21 1.71
N PHE A 486 17.07 -20.09 1.69
CA PHE A 486 16.98 -21.22 0.76
C PHE A 486 16.67 -20.72 -0.66
N SER A 487 17.73 -20.54 -1.44
CA SER A 487 17.66 -20.48 -2.90
C SER A 487 18.38 -21.69 -3.50
N THR A 488 17.91 -22.16 -4.65
CA THR A 488 18.48 -23.31 -5.36
C THR A 488 18.45 -23.05 -6.85
N THR A 489 19.60 -23.17 -7.51
CA THR A 489 19.65 -23.20 -8.98
C THR A 489 19.11 -24.54 -9.46
N VAL A 490 17.93 -24.52 -10.08
CA VAL A 490 17.38 -25.68 -10.77
C VAL A 490 18.15 -25.82 -12.07
N ARG A 491 18.81 -26.97 -12.25
CA ARG A 491 19.69 -27.22 -13.40
C ARG A 491 19.04 -28.11 -14.44
N LYS A 492 19.39 -27.88 -15.69
CA LYS A 492 19.09 -28.77 -16.80
C LYS A 492 19.73 -30.16 -16.59
N PRO A 493 19.05 -31.26 -16.94
CA PRO A 493 19.68 -32.57 -17.09
C PRO A 493 20.85 -32.53 -18.08
N VAL A 494 21.96 -33.17 -17.75
CA VAL A 494 23.21 -33.24 -18.53
C VAL A 494 23.22 -34.47 -19.43
#